data_AF-A0A0G1TM94-F1
#
_entry.id   AF-A0A0G1TM94-F1
#
_cell.length_a   1.000
_cell.length_b   1.000
_cell.length_c   1.000
_cell.angle_alpha   90.00
_cell.angle_beta   90.00
_cell.angle_gamma   90.00
#
_symmetry.space_group_name_H-M   'P 1'
#
loop_
_entity.id
_entity.type
_entity.pdbx_description
1 polymer ?
#
loop_
_entity_poly.entity_id
_entity_poly.type
_entity_poly.pdbx_seq_one_letter_code
_entity_poly.pdbx_strand_id
1 'polypeptide(L)'
;MDDQADTGNQDSRMGQVPVNDFSSGGKKTNYWLVLGGLVLFCFVVFGFGGYYLGKKSQSLPQEINKTHVQPTVVPSDKPVSTGWTTYQNTANGFEFNYPTSFVRQETSGGERLADFKTADGKELLVRLDNATFTIDYLKKYAPTGGEASAPQQQTFGNNSFYYYGPGGGGVCYPDQYFTNLNGKILIFNFIGCDNDKTPSEEIKAIERQILSTFKTDNKTLPSPTSTSQPITIKYSPKSGWETYTDEVAGFSFQYNTTPTQPYNFHQALGNNQAGKSVSIMSCNTPPNNHEVCLEQYTATIYSNYSGGPLRDWMSKNINDYPNCQRYYTDVAVSGKNAMLATSTCSSWGETYVLLPSEPQMIVFLTKGYSRNDNTGKITLQKWINEALSTFKFSR
;
A
#
# COMPACT_ATOMS: atom_id res chain seq x y z
N MET A 1 70.18 -30.24 -13.36
CA MET A 1 68.90 -30.57 -14.01
C MET A 1 68.17 -29.26 -14.15
N ASP A 2 68.56 -28.60 -15.22
CA ASP A 2 68.00 -27.36 -15.72
C ASP A 2 66.57 -27.59 -16.21
N ASP A 3 65.70 -26.59 -16.02
CA ASP A 3 64.70 -26.23 -17.02
C ASP A 3 64.25 -24.79 -16.74
N GLN A 4 64.81 -23.87 -17.52
CA GLN A 4 64.24 -22.56 -17.82
C GLN A 4 63.15 -22.73 -18.87
N ALA A 5 62.03 -22.03 -18.70
CA ALA A 5 61.18 -21.64 -19.82
C ALA A 5 60.69 -20.20 -19.60
N ASP A 6 61.39 -19.30 -20.28
CA ASP A 6 60.99 -17.96 -20.67
C ASP A 6 60.07 -18.06 -21.92
N THR A 7 59.07 -17.18 -22.01
CA THR A 7 58.58 -16.49 -23.22
C THR A 7 57.11 -16.08 -23.06
N GLY A 8 56.79 -14.80 -23.26
CA GLY A 8 55.39 -14.38 -23.37
C GLY A 8 55.08 -12.89 -23.31
N ASN A 9 55.88 -12.05 -23.97
CA ASN A 9 55.61 -10.63 -24.19
C ASN A 9 54.51 -10.45 -25.27
N GLN A 10 53.42 -9.71 -24.99
CA GLN A 10 52.57 -9.12 -26.03
C GLN A 10 52.17 -7.68 -25.66
N ASP A 11 52.84 -6.76 -26.34
CA ASP A 11 52.42 -5.40 -26.63
C ASP A 11 51.05 -5.37 -27.33
N SER A 12 50.22 -4.39 -26.99
CA SER A 12 49.16 -3.89 -27.86
C SER A 12 48.94 -2.40 -27.59
N ARG A 13 49.73 -1.59 -28.29
CA ARG A 13 49.48 -0.16 -28.53
C ARG A 13 48.74 0.03 -29.85
N MET A 14 47.88 1.06 -29.85
CA MET A 14 47.41 1.86 -31.00
C MET A 14 46.41 1.24 -32.00
N GLY A 15 45.17 1.70 -31.86
CA GLY A 15 44.24 1.91 -32.97
C GLY A 15 43.62 3.31 -32.83
N GLN A 16 44.24 4.32 -33.43
CA GLN A 16 43.64 5.64 -33.62
C GLN A 16 42.53 5.54 -34.68
N VAL A 17 41.34 6.03 -34.35
CA VAL A 17 40.19 6.12 -35.27
C VAL A 17 40.37 7.36 -36.16
N PRO A 18 40.20 7.25 -37.49
CA PRO A 18 40.31 8.41 -38.38
C PRO A 18 39.15 9.39 -38.13
N VAL A 19 39.52 10.64 -37.86
CA VAL A 19 38.64 11.81 -37.85
C VAL A 19 38.32 12.16 -39.30
N ASN A 20 37.12 11.85 -39.76
CA ASN A 20 36.63 12.32 -41.06
C ASN A 20 36.15 13.76 -40.93
N ASP A 21 36.92 14.69 -41.51
CA ASP A 21 36.51 16.05 -41.80
C ASP A 21 35.44 16.06 -42.91
N PHE A 22 34.17 16.27 -42.52
CA PHE A 22 33.11 16.66 -43.44
C PHE A 22 32.83 18.15 -43.29
N SER A 23 33.54 18.95 -44.10
CA SER A 23 33.19 20.33 -44.40
C SER A 23 31.89 20.37 -45.21
N SER A 24 30.75 20.52 -44.54
CA SER A 24 29.45 20.83 -45.15
C SER A 24 29.16 22.33 -45.03
N GLY A 25 29.44 23.06 -46.11
CA GLY A 25 29.01 24.44 -46.31
C GLY A 25 27.50 24.52 -46.55
N GLY A 26 26.71 24.33 -45.48
CA GLY A 26 25.26 24.53 -45.50
C GLY A 26 24.90 25.95 -45.06
N LYS A 27 24.20 26.71 -45.93
CA LYS A 27 23.61 28.00 -45.57
C LYS A 27 22.78 27.85 -44.28
N LYS A 28 23.18 28.55 -43.22
CA LYS A 28 22.46 28.58 -41.93
C LYS A 28 21.10 29.24 -42.11
N THR A 29 20.09 28.48 -42.50
CA THR A 29 18.71 28.91 -42.46
C THR A 29 18.32 29.03 -40.98
N ASN A 30 17.84 30.20 -40.56
CA ASN A 30 17.52 30.52 -39.17
C ASN A 30 16.31 29.73 -38.65
N TYR A 31 16.51 28.44 -38.35
CA TYR A 31 15.50 27.53 -37.79
C TYR A 31 14.86 28.06 -36.50
N TRP A 32 15.59 28.85 -35.73
CA TRP A 32 15.10 29.49 -34.52
C TRP A 32 13.94 30.46 -34.75
N LEU A 33 13.89 31.15 -35.91
CA LEU A 33 12.78 32.04 -36.24
C LEU A 33 11.51 31.26 -36.61
N VAL A 34 11.67 30.14 -37.31
CA VAL A 34 10.54 29.27 -37.68
C VAL A 34 9.98 28.56 -36.45
N LEU A 35 10.85 28.05 -35.57
CA LEU A 35 10.44 27.40 -34.33
C LEU A 35 9.78 28.39 -33.36
N GLY A 36 10.33 29.61 -33.24
CA GLY A 36 9.73 30.68 -32.43
C GLY A 36 8.34 31.10 -32.94
N GLY A 37 8.16 31.20 -34.26
CA GLY A 37 6.87 31.49 -34.87
C GLY A 37 5.81 30.41 -34.62
N LEU A 38 6.20 29.13 -34.68
CA LEU A 38 5.28 28.01 -34.43
C LEU A 38 4.80 27.98 -32.98
N VAL A 39 5.71 28.19 -32.02
CA VAL A 39 5.38 28.21 -30.59
C VAL A 39 4.44 29.38 -30.27
N LEU A 40 4.73 30.57 -30.81
CA LEU A 40 3.87 31.75 -30.63
C LEU A 40 2.47 31.52 -31.20
N PHE A 41 2.37 30.91 -32.38
CA PHE A 41 1.08 30.57 -33.00
C PHE A 41 0.26 29.60 -32.14
N CYS A 42 0.89 28.56 -31.59
CA CYS A 42 0.22 27.64 -30.66
C CYS A 42 -0.30 28.37 -29.41
N PHE A 43 0.48 29.28 -28.81
CA PHE A 43 0.02 30.05 -27.65
C PHE A 43 -1.19 30.94 -27.97
N VAL A 44 -1.26 31.52 -29.17
CA VAL A 44 -2.42 32.33 -29.59
C VAL A 44 -3.65 31.44 -29.78
N VAL A 45 -3.53 30.32 -30.50
CA VAL A 45 -4.67 29.42 -30.78
C VAL A 45 -5.19 28.77 -29.50
N PHE A 46 -4.31 28.22 -28.66
CA PHE A 46 -4.72 27.56 -27.42
C PHE A 46 -5.09 28.55 -26.31
N GLY A 47 -4.40 29.70 -26.22
CA GLY A 47 -4.70 30.74 -25.23
C GLY A 47 -6.05 31.40 -25.48
N PHE A 48 -6.30 31.90 -26.69
CA PHE A 48 -7.59 32.53 -27.02
C PHE A 48 -8.71 31.49 -27.14
N GLY A 49 -8.45 30.33 -27.74
CA GLY A 49 -9.44 29.25 -27.84
C GLY A 49 -9.87 28.73 -26.47
N GLY A 50 -8.90 28.49 -25.57
CA GLY A 50 -9.14 28.07 -24.20
C GLY A 50 -9.87 29.14 -23.37
N TYR A 51 -9.50 30.42 -23.52
CA TYR A 51 -10.18 31.52 -22.83
C TYR A 51 -11.65 31.66 -23.25
N TYR A 52 -11.95 31.56 -24.56
CA TYR A 52 -13.32 31.70 -25.06
C TYR A 52 -14.22 30.52 -24.68
N LEU A 53 -13.68 29.30 -24.70
CA LEU A 53 -14.39 28.09 -24.24
C LEU A 53 -14.61 28.11 -22.72
N GLY A 54 -13.62 28.56 -21.94
CA GLY A 54 -13.73 28.71 -20.49
C GLY A 54 -14.81 29.70 -20.08
N LYS A 55 -14.91 30.85 -20.78
CA LYS A 55 -15.89 31.88 -20.45
C LYS A 55 -17.34 31.47 -20.75
N LYS A 56 -17.57 30.61 -21.76
CA LYS A 56 -18.91 30.03 -22.02
C LYS A 56 -19.34 29.00 -20.98
N SER A 57 -18.41 28.42 -20.22
CA SER A 57 -18.73 27.43 -19.18
C SER A 57 -19.24 28.09 -17.87
N GLN A 58 -19.01 29.39 -17.67
CA GLN A 58 -19.29 30.07 -16.39
C GLN A 58 -20.60 30.88 -16.32
N SER A 59 -21.45 30.88 -17.35
CA SER A 59 -22.67 31.70 -17.37
C SER A 59 -23.94 30.92 -17.74
N LEU A 60 -24.18 29.81 -17.05
CA LEU A 60 -25.52 29.26 -16.91
C LEU A 60 -25.92 29.38 -15.44
N PRO A 61 -26.84 30.29 -15.08
CA PRO A 61 -27.47 30.26 -13.78
C PRO A 61 -28.36 29.01 -13.73
N GLN A 62 -27.81 27.92 -13.23
CA GLN A 62 -28.61 26.79 -12.79
C GLN A 62 -29.23 27.16 -11.44
N GLU A 63 -30.42 27.76 -11.50
CA GLU A 63 -31.35 27.78 -10.38
C GLU A 63 -31.86 26.35 -10.17
N ILE A 64 -31.02 25.52 -9.57
CA ILE A 64 -31.43 24.21 -9.08
C ILE A 64 -32.04 24.44 -7.70
N ASN A 65 -33.35 24.63 -7.70
CA ASN A 65 -34.17 24.40 -6.54
C ASN A 65 -34.18 22.89 -6.28
N LYS A 66 -33.11 22.39 -5.64
CA LYS A 66 -32.99 21.00 -5.20
C LYS A 66 -33.80 20.87 -3.92
N THR A 67 -35.09 20.63 -4.08
CA THR A 67 -35.83 19.86 -3.09
C THR A 67 -35.26 18.45 -3.14
N HIS A 68 -34.18 18.21 -2.39
CA HIS A 68 -33.64 16.89 -2.16
C HIS A 68 -34.66 16.13 -1.34
N VAL A 69 -35.60 15.47 -2.02
CA VAL A 69 -36.44 14.44 -1.42
C VAL A 69 -35.50 13.29 -1.09
N GLN A 70 -34.98 13.31 0.13
CA GLN A 70 -34.35 12.15 0.74
C GLN A 70 -35.40 11.03 0.69
N PRO A 71 -35.14 9.89 0.00
CA PRO A 71 -36.07 8.78 0.00
C PRO A 71 -36.30 8.37 1.45
N THR A 72 -37.54 8.48 1.91
CA THR A 72 -37.93 7.94 3.21
C THR A 72 -37.75 6.43 3.13
N VAL A 73 -36.65 5.94 3.70
CA VAL A 73 -36.38 4.53 3.87
C VAL A 73 -37.41 4.01 4.86
N VAL A 74 -38.37 3.23 4.38
CA VAL A 74 -39.24 2.43 5.23
C VAL A 74 -38.41 1.25 5.73
N PRO A 75 -38.17 1.13 7.05
CA PRO A 75 -37.50 -0.04 7.61
C PRO A 75 -38.33 -1.29 7.28
N SER A 76 -37.79 -2.20 6.47
CA SER A 76 -38.46 -3.44 6.13
C SER A 76 -37.98 -4.55 7.05
N ASP A 77 -38.54 -4.63 8.26
CA ASP A 77 -38.41 -5.78 9.17
C ASP A 77 -39.23 -7.01 8.68
N LYS A 78 -39.52 -7.10 7.37
CA LYS A 78 -40.24 -8.25 6.81
C LYS A 78 -39.32 -9.48 6.73
N PRO A 79 -39.83 -10.67 7.10
CA PRO A 79 -39.10 -11.92 6.91
C PRO A 79 -38.76 -12.09 5.42
N VAL A 80 -37.57 -12.60 5.16
CA VAL A 80 -37.04 -12.92 3.83
C VAL A 80 -38.14 -13.64 3.04
N SER A 81 -38.64 -13.01 1.97
CA SER A 81 -39.73 -13.58 1.18
C SER A 81 -39.26 -14.88 0.53
N THR A 82 -40.19 -15.76 0.21
CA THR A 82 -39.96 -16.87 -0.72
C THR A 82 -39.22 -16.35 -1.96
N GLY A 83 -38.11 -17.00 -2.36
CA GLY A 83 -37.31 -16.60 -3.54
C GLY A 83 -35.99 -15.88 -3.27
N TRP A 84 -35.52 -15.81 -2.01
CA TRP A 84 -34.21 -15.25 -1.66
C TRP A 84 -33.35 -16.28 -0.90
N THR A 85 -32.05 -16.22 -1.12
CA THR A 85 -31.03 -17.05 -0.47
C THR A 85 -30.00 -16.16 0.22
N THR A 86 -29.40 -16.63 1.32
CA THR A 86 -28.31 -15.94 2.00
C THR A 86 -26.96 -16.42 1.47
N TYR A 87 -26.10 -15.48 1.06
CA TYR A 87 -24.68 -15.74 0.87
C TYR A 87 -23.95 -15.36 2.15
N GLN A 88 -23.15 -16.30 2.65
CA GLN A 88 -22.34 -16.09 3.84
C GLN A 88 -20.87 -16.32 3.51
N ASN A 89 -20.04 -15.33 3.77
CA ASN A 89 -18.59 -15.42 3.66
C ASN A 89 -17.98 -15.39 5.06
N THR A 90 -17.95 -16.56 5.70
CA THR A 90 -17.43 -16.70 7.07
C THR A 90 -15.97 -16.31 7.19
N ALA A 91 -15.16 -16.51 6.14
CA ALA A 91 -13.75 -16.15 6.12
C ALA A 91 -13.51 -14.63 6.26
N ASN A 92 -14.44 -13.80 5.75
CA ASN A 92 -14.35 -12.35 5.78
C ASN A 92 -15.39 -11.69 6.71
N GLY A 93 -16.24 -12.48 7.38
CA GLY A 93 -17.17 -12.03 8.40
C GLY A 93 -18.32 -11.17 7.88
N PHE A 94 -18.91 -11.54 6.74
CA PHE A 94 -20.10 -10.84 6.23
C PHE A 94 -21.09 -11.79 5.56
N GLU A 95 -22.34 -11.34 5.48
CA GLU A 95 -23.42 -12.00 4.75
C GLU A 95 -24.34 -10.97 4.08
N PHE A 96 -25.08 -11.43 3.07
CA PHE A 96 -26.16 -10.68 2.44
C PHE A 96 -27.15 -11.65 1.79
N ASN A 97 -28.39 -11.20 1.58
CA ASN A 97 -29.39 -11.97 0.83
C ASN A 97 -29.38 -11.57 -0.63
N TYR A 98 -29.64 -12.53 -1.51
CA TYR A 98 -29.76 -12.34 -2.96
C TYR A 98 -30.91 -13.20 -3.53
N PRO A 99 -31.51 -12.82 -4.67
CA PRO A 99 -32.60 -13.61 -5.28
C PRO A 99 -32.11 -14.98 -5.74
N THR A 100 -32.96 -16.01 -5.64
CA THR A 100 -32.64 -17.37 -6.13
C THR A 100 -32.45 -17.46 -7.64
N SER A 101 -32.87 -16.45 -8.41
CA SER A 101 -32.61 -16.33 -9.84
C SER A 101 -31.14 -16.06 -10.17
N PHE A 102 -30.36 -15.57 -9.20
CA PHE A 102 -28.92 -15.39 -9.32
C PHE A 102 -28.20 -16.70 -8.95
N VAL A 103 -27.68 -17.39 -9.95
CA VAL A 103 -26.96 -18.66 -9.77
C VAL A 103 -25.48 -18.37 -9.55
N ARG A 104 -24.94 -18.84 -8.42
CA ARG A 104 -23.52 -18.71 -8.08
C ARG A 104 -22.65 -19.43 -9.11
N GLN A 105 -21.62 -18.74 -9.58
CA GLN A 105 -20.60 -19.27 -10.47
C GLN A 105 -19.33 -19.64 -9.69
N GLU A 106 -18.57 -20.59 -10.21
CA GLU A 106 -17.25 -20.94 -9.68
C GLU A 106 -16.26 -19.79 -9.95
N THR A 107 -15.50 -19.41 -8.93
CA THR A 107 -14.50 -18.34 -9.02
C THR A 107 -13.10 -18.95 -9.01
N SER A 108 -12.25 -18.57 -9.96
CA SER A 108 -10.88 -19.09 -10.11
C SER A 108 -9.85 -18.57 -9.08
N GLY A 109 -10.29 -18.18 -7.88
CA GLY A 109 -9.45 -17.58 -6.84
C GLY A 109 -9.07 -16.12 -7.07
N GLY A 110 -8.42 -15.50 -6.07
CA GLY A 110 -7.99 -14.09 -6.08
C GLY A 110 -8.93 -13.15 -5.33
N GLU A 111 -9.05 -11.90 -5.80
CA GLU A 111 -9.86 -10.83 -5.20
C GLU A 111 -11.38 -11.05 -5.32
N ARG A 112 -11.82 -11.99 -6.16
CA ARG A 112 -13.25 -12.32 -6.37
C ARG A 112 -13.73 -13.26 -5.27
N LEU A 113 -14.66 -12.78 -4.45
CA LEU A 113 -15.24 -13.55 -3.35
C LEU A 113 -16.48 -14.34 -3.78
N ALA A 114 -17.28 -13.76 -4.67
CA ALA A 114 -18.44 -14.42 -5.26
C ALA A 114 -18.81 -13.77 -6.60
N ASP A 115 -19.35 -14.59 -7.50
CA ASP A 115 -19.91 -14.20 -8.78
C ASP A 115 -21.26 -14.91 -8.90
N PHE A 116 -22.32 -14.16 -9.20
CA PHE A 116 -23.65 -14.70 -9.39
C PHE A 116 -24.23 -14.18 -10.70
N LYS A 117 -24.85 -15.06 -11.48
CA LYS A 117 -25.43 -14.71 -12.79
C LYS A 117 -26.85 -15.22 -12.93
N THR A 118 -27.70 -14.42 -13.57
CA THR A 118 -29.04 -14.83 -13.98
C THR A 118 -29.01 -15.46 -15.38
N ALA A 119 -30.09 -16.13 -15.77
CA ALA A 119 -30.20 -16.75 -17.10
C ALA A 119 -30.21 -15.72 -18.25
N ASP A 120 -30.69 -14.50 -17.99
CA ASP A 120 -30.69 -13.36 -18.92
C ASP A 120 -29.39 -12.53 -18.87
N GLY A 121 -28.37 -12.99 -18.14
CA GLY A 121 -27.01 -12.43 -18.20
C GLY A 121 -26.74 -11.24 -17.27
N LYS A 122 -27.66 -10.93 -16.34
CA LYS A 122 -27.36 -10.00 -15.24
C LYS A 122 -26.39 -10.66 -14.27
N GLU A 123 -25.47 -9.87 -13.70
CA GLU A 123 -24.39 -10.37 -12.87
C GLU A 123 -24.21 -9.51 -11.60
N LEU A 124 -24.03 -10.19 -10.46
CA LEU A 124 -23.55 -9.62 -9.22
C LEU A 124 -22.15 -10.15 -8.95
N LEU A 125 -21.17 -9.26 -8.98
CA LEU A 125 -19.79 -9.59 -8.66
C LEU A 125 -19.38 -8.95 -7.33
N VAL A 126 -18.97 -9.78 -6.37
CA VAL A 126 -18.47 -9.34 -5.06
C VAL A 126 -16.97 -9.56 -4.98
N ARG A 127 -16.22 -8.48 -4.69
CA ARG A 127 -14.76 -8.50 -4.61
C ARG A 127 -14.26 -7.89 -3.30
N LEU A 128 -13.07 -8.29 -2.90
CA LEU A 128 -12.34 -7.70 -1.78
C LEU A 128 -11.01 -7.16 -2.27
N ASP A 129 -10.87 -5.83 -2.25
CA ASP A 129 -9.58 -5.18 -2.44
C ASP A 129 -8.89 -5.02 -1.06
N ASN A 130 -7.66 -5.49 -0.96
CA ASN A 130 -6.88 -5.45 0.27
C ASN A 130 -6.34 -4.07 0.62
N ALA A 131 -6.51 -3.07 -0.25
CA ALA A 131 -6.16 -1.68 0.03
C ALA A 131 -6.95 -1.13 1.23
N THR A 132 -6.35 -0.16 1.93
CA THR A 132 -7.01 0.53 3.04
C THR A 132 -8.21 1.31 2.55
N PHE A 133 -9.35 1.11 3.21
CA PHE A 133 -10.55 1.87 2.93
C PHE A 133 -10.35 3.36 3.24
N THR A 134 -10.24 4.18 2.20
CA THR A 134 -10.29 5.64 2.29
C THR A 134 -11.08 6.20 1.12
N ILE A 135 -11.83 7.29 1.34
CA ILE A 135 -12.62 7.93 0.27
C ILE A 135 -11.71 8.36 -0.90
N ASP A 136 -10.50 8.83 -0.58
CA ASP A 136 -9.52 9.19 -1.60
C ASP A 136 -9.05 8.00 -2.43
N TYR A 137 -8.79 6.84 -1.81
CA TYR A 137 -8.44 5.63 -2.56
C TYR A 137 -9.58 5.18 -3.48
N LEU A 138 -10.85 5.37 -3.07
CA LEU A 138 -11.99 5.02 -3.90
C LEU A 138 -12.02 5.79 -5.23
N LYS A 139 -11.37 6.96 -5.37
CA LYS A 139 -11.26 7.71 -6.63
C LYS A 139 -10.65 6.88 -7.78
N LYS A 140 -9.82 5.89 -7.46
CA LYS A 140 -9.26 4.92 -8.42
C LYS A 140 -10.33 4.12 -9.18
N TYR A 141 -11.51 3.92 -8.60
CA TYR A 141 -12.62 3.18 -9.23
C TYR A 141 -13.59 4.07 -10.02
N ALA A 142 -13.29 5.37 -10.17
CA ALA A 142 -14.13 6.26 -10.96
C ALA A 142 -14.22 5.76 -12.42
N PRO A 143 -15.44 5.53 -12.96
CA PRO A 143 -15.62 4.78 -14.21
C PRO A 143 -15.07 5.47 -15.47
N THR A 144 -14.91 6.79 -15.45
CA THR A 144 -14.36 7.57 -16.58
C THR A 144 -12.89 7.96 -16.42
N GLY A 145 -12.19 7.40 -15.42
CA GLY A 145 -10.78 7.72 -15.15
C GLY A 145 -10.52 9.17 -14.72
N GLY A 146 -11.57 9.98 -14.57
CA GLY A 146 -11.49 11.30 -13.96
C GLY A 146 -11.37 11.15 -12.46
N GLU A 147 -10.13 11.09 -11.94
CA GLU A 147 -9.78 10.95 -10.52
C GLU A 147 -10.34 12.07 -9.60
N ALA A 148 -11.13 13.01 -10.14
CA ALA A 148 -11.55 14.23 -9.45
C ALA A 148 -12.80 14.06 -8.58
N SER A 149 -13.79 13.24 -8.96
CA SER A 149 -15.04 13.13 -8.19
C SER A 149 -14.98 11.99 -7.19
N ALA A 150 -15.10 12.31 -5.90
CA ALA A 150 -15.32 11.32 -4.85
C ALA A 150 -16.64 10.55 -5.09
N PRO A 151 -16.75 9.28 -4.67
CA PRO A 151 -17.99 8.52 -4.80
C PRO A 151 -19.08 9.11 -3.90
N GLN A 152 -20.33 8.96 -4.29
CA GLN A 152 -21.48 9.44 -3.51
C GLN A 152 -21.77 8.49 -2.36
N GLN A 153 -21.93 9.00 -1.13
CA GLN A 153 -22.42 8.16 -0.03
C GLN A 153 -23.92 7.88 -0.20
N GLN A 154 -24.31 6.61 -0.03
CA GLN A 154 -25.69 6.13 -0.02
C GLN A 154 -25.91 5.22 1.20
N THR A 155 -27.16 5.13 1.66
CA THR A 155 -27.53 4.32 2.82
C THR A 155 -28.62 3.33 2.44
N PHE A 156 -28.41 2.06 2.81
CA PHE A 156 -29.36 0.98 2.59
C PHE A 156 -29.57 0.23 3.89
N GLY A 157 -30.79 0.30 4.45
CA GLY A 157 -31.03 -0.16 5.82
C GLY A 157 -30.14 0.61 6.81
N ASN A 158 -29.34 -0.13 7.58
CA ASN A 158 -28.39 0.44 8.56
C ASN A 158 -26.96 0.59 8.01
N ASN A 159 -26.73 0.28 6.74
CA ASN A 159 -25.40 0.25 6.15
C ASN A 159 -25.14 1.48 5.28
N SER A 160 -23.93 2.02 5.37
CA SER A 160 -23.45 3.05 4.45
C SER A 160 -22.56 2.45 3.38
N PHE A 161 -22.79 2.86 2.15
CA PHE A 161 -22.00 2.54 0.98
C PHE A 161 -21.55 3.81 0.28
N TYR A 162 -20.46 3.71 -0.45
CA TYR A 162 -20.02 4.73 -1.39
C TYR A 162 -20.30 4.21 -2.79
N TYR A 163 -20.78 5.07 -3.67
CA TYR A 163 -21.37 4.68 -4.93
C TYR A 163 -20.68 5.41 -6.09
N TYR A 164 -20.27 4.63 -7.09
CA TYR A 164 -20.17 5.14 -8.44
C TYR A 164 -21.28 4.54 -9.28
N GLY A 165 -22.09 5.43 -9.82
CA GLY A 165 -23.01 5.06 -10.85
C GLY A 165 -22.34 4.79 -12.19
N PRO A 166 -23.15 4.58 -13.21
CA PRO A 166 -22.69 4.21 -14.53
C PRO A 166 -21.89 5.37 -15.12
N GLY A 167 -20.70 5.05 -15.63
CA GLY A 167 -19.82 6.03 -16.27
C GLY A 167 -20.44 6.69 -17.50
N GLY A 168 -19.90 7.84 -17.89
CA GLY A 168 -20.16 8.43 -19.21
C GLY A 168 -19.45 7.63 -20.31
N GLY A 169 -19.89 7.77 -21.57
CA GLY A 169 -19.15 7.24 -22.73
C GLY A 169 -19.89 6.26 -23.65
N GLY A 170 -21.12 5.85 -23.31
CA GLY A 170 -21.93 5.02 -24.22
C GLY A 170 -21.69 3.52 -24.15
N VAL A 171 -21.02 3.05 -23.10
CA VAL A 171 -20.88 1.63 -22.78
C VAL A 171 -21.60 1.32 -21.47
N CYS A 172 -22.00 0.07 -21.27
CA CYS A 172 -22.57 -0.40 -20.02
C CYS A 172 -21.48 -0.42 -18.94
N TYR A 173 -21.67 0.38 -17.90
CA TYR A 173 -20.85 0.32 -16.69
C TYR A 173 -21.66 -0.32 -15.57
N PRO A 174 -21.05 -1.16 -14.73
CA PRO A 174 -21.72 -1.64 -13.53
C PRO A 174 -21.98 -0.48 -12.57
N ASP A 175 -23.06 -0.60 -11.81
CA ASP A 175 -23.21 0.15 -10.56
C ASP A 175 -22.23 -0.44 -9.54
N GLN A 176 -21.38 0.40 -8.96
CA GLN A 176 -20.33 -0.01 -8.04
C GLN A 176 -20.60 0.56 -6.65
N TYR A 177 -20.70 -0.32 -5.67
CA TYR A 177 -20.87 0.04 -4.26
C TYR A 177 -19.67 -0.43 -3.45
N PHE A 178 -19.12 0.46 -2.64
CA PHE A 178 -17.96 0.23 -1.78
C PHE A 178 -18.38 0.37 -0.33
N THR A 179 -17.92 -0.56 0.52
CA THR A 179 -18.06 -0.40 1.97
C THR A 179 -16.81 -0.83 2.69
N ASN A 180 -16.63 -0.30 3.89
CA ASN A 180 -15.51 -0.65 4.75
C ASN A 180 -15.77 -2.01 5.40
N LEU A 181 -15.05 -3.03 4.95
CA LEU A 181 -15.03 -4.32 5.60
C LEU A 181 -13.69 -4.48 6.34
N ASN A 182 -13.69 -4.15 7.63
CA ASN A 182 -12.54 -4.35 8.51
C ASN A 182 -11.25 -3.64 8.04
N GLY A 183 -11.39 -2.41 7.58
CA GLY A 183 -10.31 -1.58 7.05
C GLY A 183 -9.99 -1.83 5.56
N LYS A 184 -10.64 -2.80 4.93
CA LYS A 184 -10.50 -3.12 3.49
C LYS A 184 -11.71 -2.66 2.69
N ILE A 185 -11.60 -2.71 1.37
CA ILE A 185 -12.67 -2.27 0.47
C ILE A 185 -13.42 -3.50 -0.04
N LEU A 186 -14.65 -3.69 0.46
CA LEU A 186 -15.59 -4.65 -0.12
C LEU A 186 -16.35 -3.96 -1.26
N ILE A 187 -16.35 -4.58 -2.43
CA ILE A 187 -16.90 -4.04 -3.67
C ILE A 187 -18.05 -4.92 -4.14
N PHE A 188 -19.21 -4.32 -4.38
CA PHE A 188 -20.34 -4.93 -5.08
C PHE A 188 -20.45 -4.27 -6.45
N ASN A 189 -20.32 -5.06 -7.52
CA ASN A 189 -20.65 -4.59 -8.87
C ASN A 189 -21.93 -5.27 -9.35
N PHE A 190 -22.85 -4.47 -9.87
CA PHE A 190 -24.08 -4.95 -10.48
C PHE A 190 -24.06 -4.65 -11.97
N ILE A 191 -24.05 -5.70 -12.79
CA ILE A 191 -23.99 -5.66 -14.25
C ILE A 191 -25.33 -6.15 -14.79
N GLY A 192 -25.92 -5.46 -15.77
CA GLY A 192 -27.23 -5.85 -16.30
C GLY A 192 -27.90 -4.72 -17.07
N CYS A 193 -27.24 -4.21 -18.09
CA CYS A 193 -27.79 -3.17 -18.95
C CYS A 193 -28.58 -3.80 -20.10
N ASP A 194 -29.87 -3.50 -20.20
CA ASP A 194 -30.70 -4.07 -21.26
C ASP A 194 -30.58 -3.29 -22.58
N ASN A 195 -30.47 -1.96 -22.56
CA ASN A 195 -30.23 -1.08 -23.73
C ASN A 195 -29.77 0.35 -23.34
N ASP A 196 -29.42 0.58 -22.07
CA ASP A 196 -29.01 1.88 -21.53
C ASP A 196 -27.58 1.79 -20.99
N LYS A 197 -26.92 2.91 -20.72
CA LYS A 197 -25.58 2.96 -20.11
C LYS A 197 -25.59 2.54 -18.64
N THR A 198 -26.79 2.33 -18.07
CA THR A 198 -27.06 2.10 -16.66
C THR A 198 -27.78 0.76 -16.48
N PRO A 199 -27.61 0.06 -15.35
CA PRO A 199 -28.47 -1.06 -14.99
C PRO A 199 -29.96 -0.67 -15.05
N SER A 200 -30.81 -1.62 -15.43
CA SER A 200 -32.26 -1.38 -15.52
C SER A 200 -32.88 -1.05 -14.15
N GLU A 201 -34.03 -0.37 -14.13
CA GLU A 201 -34.70 -0.05 -12.87
C GLU A 201 -35.12 -1.29 -12.08
N GLU A 202 -35.37 -2.41 -12.76
CA GLU A 202 -35.56 -3.72 -12.15
C GLU A 202 -34.30 -4.13 -11.36
N ILE A 203 -33.12 -4.05 -11.99
CA ILE A 203 -31.85 -4.37 -11.33
C ILE A 203 -31.58 -3.41 -10.18
N LYS A 204 -31.77 -2.11 -10.35
CA LYS A 204 -31.59 -1.15 -9.24
C LYS A 204 -32.51 -1.43 -8.05
N ALA A 205 -33.73 -1.94 -8.28
CA ALA A 205 -34.60 -2.36 -7.19
C ALA A 205 -34.02 -3.57 -6.43
N ILE A 206 -33.47 -4.54 -7.16
CA ILE A 206 -32.78 -5.71 -6.60
C ILE A 206 -31.51 -5.29 -5.84
N GLU A 207 -30.70 -4.39 -6.41
CA GLU A 207 -29.49 -3.83 -5.78
C GLU A 207 -29.79 -3.26 -4.39
N ARG A 208 -30.80 -2.38 -4.31
CA ARG A 208 -31.21 -1.75 -3.04
C ARG A 208 -31.63 -2.79 -2.01
N GLN A 209 -32.33 -3.84 -2.44
CA GLN A 209 -32.75 -4.92 -1.55
C GLN A 209 -31.54 -5.73 -1.07
N ILE A 210 -30.64 -6.15 -1.96
CA ILE A 210 -29.41 -6.88 -1.61
C ILE A 210 -28.59 -6.07 -0.60
N LEU A 211 -28.28 -4.81 -0.92
CA LEU A 211 -27.46 -3.94 -0.08
C LEU A 211 -28.12 -3.63 1.27
N SER A 212 -29.46 -3.58 1.34
CA SER A 212 -30.17 -3.40 2.61
C SER A 212 -30.08 -4.60 3.56
N THR A 213 -29.82 -5.79 3.00
CA THR A 213 -29.66 -7.04 3.77
C THR A 213 -28.22 -7.33 4.15
N PHE A 214 -27.27 -6.51 3.68
CA PHE A 214 -25.86 -6.65 4.04
C PHE A 214 -25.71 -6.59 5.55
N LYS A 215 -24.98 -7.54 6.09
CA LYS A 215 -24.59 -7.57 7.49
C LYS A 215 -23.13 -7.92 7.55
N THR A 216 -22.37 -7.12 8.26
CA THR A 216 -21.15 -7.61 8.85
C THR A 216 -21.53 -8.45 10.04
N ASP A 217 -20.87 -9.58 10.21
CA ASP A 217 -20.88 -10.23 11.51
C ASP A 217 -20.30 -9.20 12.49
N ASN A 218 -21.17 -8.52 13.25
CA ASN A 218 -20.74 -7.71 14.40
C ASN A 218 -20.24 -8.60 15.54
N LYS A 219 -20.10 -9.92 15.32
CA LYS A 219 -18.96 -10.61 15.90
C LYS A 219 -17.76 -9.87 15.38
N THR A 220 -17.30 -8.88 16.16
CA THR A 220 -15.93 -8.38 16.16
C THR A 220 -15.10 -9.46 15.53
N LEU A 221 -14.70 -9.29 14.25
CA LEU A 221 -13.75 -10.19 13.57
C LEU A 221 -12.81 -10.57 14.70
N PRO A 222 -12.75 -11.84 15.17
CA PRO A 222 -12.19 -12.18 16.47
C PRO A 222 -10.93 -11.36 16.57
N SER A 223 -10.93 -10.31 17.40
CA SER A 223 -9.98 -9.19 17.26
C SER A 223 -8.62 -9.83 17.40
N PRO A 224 -7.90 -10.14 16.28
CA PRO A 224 -7.23 -11.41 16.07
C PRO A 224 -7.15 -12.16 17.38
N THR A 225 -8.20 -12.89 17.80
CA THR A 225 -8.22 -13.53 19.12
C THR A 225 -7.27 -14.75 19.13
N SER A 226 -6.18 -14.67 18.37
CA SER A 226 -4.91 -14.92 18.99
C SER A 226 -4.61 -13.73 19.92
N THR A 227 -5.07 -13.83 21.17
CA THR A 227 -4.27 -13.41 22.33
C THR A 227 -2.95 -14.20 22.34
N SER A 228 -2.22 -14.13 21.22
CA SER A 228 -0.79 -14.31 21.13
C SER A 228 -0.28 -13.29 22.12
N GLN A 229 0.14 -13.78 23.28
CA GLN A 229 0.76 -12.92 24.26
C GLN A 229 1.81 -12.07 23.56
N PRO A 230 1.82 -10.75 23.81
CA PRO A 230 2.76 -9.86 23.15
C PRO A 230 4.17 -10.43 23.29
N ILE A 231 4.92 -10.46 22.19
CA ILE A 231 6.30 -10.95 22.23
C ILE A 231 7.04 -10.01 23.17
N THR A 232 7.46 -10.54 24.33
CA THR A 232 8.10 -9.74 25.36
C THR A 232 9.60 -9.86 25.22
N ILE A 233 10.24 -8.77 24.82
CA ILE A 233 11.69 -8.62 24.75
C ILE A 233 12.13 -7.92 26.04
N LYS A 234 12.66 -8.72 26.97
CA LYS A 234 13.21 -8.21 28.23
C LYS A 234 14.56 -7.55 27.97
N TYR A 235 14.79 -6.43 28.65
CA TYR A 235 16.10 -5.78 28.63
C TYR A 235 17.17 -6.74 29.15
N SER A 236 18.21 -6.96 28.36
CA SER A 236 19.32 -7.88 28.61
C SER A 236 20.59 -7.30 27.98
N PRO A 237 21.35 -6.47 28.71
CA PRO A 237 22.59 -5.91 28.20
C PRO A 237 23.62 -7.02 27.97
N LYS A 238 24.46 -6.83 26.96
CA LYS A 238 25.52 -7.73 26.53
C LYS A 238 26.87 -7.21 27.00
N SER A 239 27.58 -8.06 27.73
CA SER A 239 28.98 -7.79 28.08
C SER A 239 29.85 -7.86 26.83
N GLY A 240 30.78 -6.93 26.68
CA GLY A 240 31.71 -6.85 25.53
C GLY A 240 31.12 -6.29 24.25
N TRP A 241 29.84 -5.86 24.25
CA TRP A 241 29.25 -5.12 23.13
C TRP A 241 29.43 -3.61 23.34
N GLU A 242 29.60 -2.88 22.25
CA GLU A 242 29.65 -1.41 22.28
C GLU A 242 28.25 -0.83 22.43
N THR A 243 28.16 0.38 23.01
CA THR A 243 26.88 1.07 23.23
C THR A 243 26.78 2.30 22.34
N TYR A 244 25.75 2.33 21.48
CA TYR A 244 25.32 3.54 20.81
C TYR A 244 24.32 4.29 21.68
N THR A 245 24.48 5.61 21.82
CA THR A 245 23.54 6.49 22.52
C THR A 245 23.17 7.66 21.62
N ASP A 246 21.88 7.86 21.40
CA ASP A 246 21.34 9.08 20.79
C ASP A 246 20.74 9.95 21.89
N GLU A 247 21.48 10.97 22.31
CA GLU A 247 21.04 11.90 23.36
C GLU A 247 19.85 12.76 22.92
N VAL A 248 19.72 13.05 21.61
CA VAL A 248 18.65 13.89 21.06
C VAL A 248 17.34 13.13 21.09
N ALA A 249 17.36 11.88 20.62
CA ALA A 249 16.20 11.00 20.62
C ALA A 249 16.00 10.25 21.95
N GLY A 250 16.94 10.33 22.89
CA GLY A 250 16.81 9.74 24.22
C GLY A 250 16.68 8.21 24.20
N PHE A 251 17.50 7.52 23.42
CA PHE A 251 17.61 6.06 23.44
C PHE A 251 19.06 5.59 23.31
N SER A 252 19.31 4.36 23.70
CA SER A 252 20.57 3.66 23.49
C SER A 252 20.32 2.20 23.15
N PHE A 253 21.24 1.58 22.43
CA PHE A 253 21.28 0.13 22.21
C PHE A 253 22.72 -0.33 22.07
N GLN A 254 22.95 -1.64 22.13
CA GLN A 254 24.28 -2.21 21.99
C GLN A 254 24.44 -2.97 20.68
N TYR A 255 25.66 -3.00 20.17
CA TYR A 255 26.02 -3.72 18.95
C TYR A 255 27.35 -4.47 19.15
N ASN A 256 27.48 -5.63 18.51
CA ASN A 256 28.58 -6.54 18.69
C ASN A 256 29.78 -6.19 17.81
N THR A 257 30.79 -5.53 18.36
CA THR A 257 32.06 -5.24 17.67
C THR A 257 33.03 -6.42 17.65
N THR A 258 32.73 -7.51 18.35
CA THR A 258 33.60 -8.69 18.38
C THR A 258 33.20 -9.69 17.29
N PRO A 259 34.12 -10.07 16.38
CA PRO A 259 33.86 -11.06 15.35
C PRO A 259 33.28 -12.37 15.90
N THR A 260 32.16 -12.82 15.35
CA THR A 260 31.59 -14.13 15.70
C THR A 260 31.80 -15.15 14.58
N GLN A 261 32.32 -16.33 14.95
CA GLN A 261 32.42 -17.49 14.07
C GLN A 261 31.02 -17.99 13.65
N PRO A 262 30.85 -18.59 12.46
CA PRO A 262 31.91 -19.04 11.54
C PRO A 262 32.35 -18.01 10.50
N TYR A 263 31.70 -16.84 10.43
CA TYR A 263 31.88 -15.91 9.32
C TYR A 263 32.72 -14.67 9.67
N ASN A 264 33.20 -14.55 10.91
CA ASN A 264 34.02 -13.44 11.42
C ASN A 264 33.41 -12.05 11.20
N PHE A 265 32.08 -11.95 11.20
CA PHE A 265 31.42 -10.65 11.13
C PHE A 265 31.52 -9.91 12.46
N HIS A 266 31.89 -8.63 12.40
CA HIS A 266 31.68 -7.67 13.48
C HIS A 266 30.68 -6.59 13.05
N GLN A 267 30.14 -5.85 14.00
CA GLN A 267 29.25 -4.72 13.75
C GLN A 267 29.99 -3.40 13.90
N ALA A 268 29.66 -2.45 13.03
CA ALA A 268 30.16 -1.08 13.07
C ALA A 268 29.01 -0.09 12.89
N LEU A 269 29.20 1.14 13.36
CA LEU A 269 28.27 2.23 13.09
C LEU A 269 28.39 2.67 11.62
N GLY A 270 27.26 2.74 10.93
CA GLY A 270 27.13 3.32 9.60
C GLY A 270 26.64 4.76 9.67
N ASN A 271 25.65 5.10 8.84
CA ASN A 271 25.06 6.44 8.72
C ASN A 271 24.54 6.96 10.06
N ASN A 272 25.39 7.62 10.84
CA ASN A 272 25.09 8.11 12.19
C ASN A 272 24.80 9.62 12.16
N GLN A 273 23.52 9.96 12.28
CA GLN A 273 23.00 11.32 12.38
C GLN A 273 22.11 11.41 13.61
N ALA A 274 22.66 11.95 14.72
CA ALA A 274 21.93 12.09 15.98
C ALA A 274 20.57 12.80 15.78
N GLY A 275 19.53 12.26 16.41
CA GLY A 275 18.15 12.72 16.30
C GLY A 275 17.46 12.41 14.96
N LYS A 276 18.13 11.71 14.03
CA LYS A 276 17.58 11.36 12.71
C LYS A 276 17.68 9.88 12.40
N SER A 277 18.88 9.31 12.39
CA SER A 277 19.08 7.92 12.02
C SER A 277 20.44 7.40 12.46
N VAL A 278 20.51 6.10 12.76
CA VAL A 278 21.76 5.35 12.85
C VAL A 278 21.60 4.02 12.13
N SER A 279 22.56 3.65 11.29
CA SER A 279 22.64 2.28 10.74
C SER A 279 23.73 1.47 11.42
N ILE A 280 23.51 0.16 11.52
CA ILE A 280 24.49 -0.81 11.97
C ILE A 280 24.88 -1.67 10.79
N MET A 281 26.17 -1.64 10.49
CA MET A 281 26.78 -2.39 9.41
C MET A 281 27.32 -3.71 9.95
N SER A 282 27.10 -4.80 9.24
CA SER A 282 27.82 -6.06 9.44
C SER A 282 29.02 -6.10 8.51
N CYS A 283 30.22 -6.10 9.08
CA CYS A 283 31.48 -5.99 8.38
C CYS A 283 32.29 -7.29 8.49
N ASN A 284 32.89 -7.71 7.39
CA ASN A 284 33.84 -8.81 7.33
C ASN A 284 35.13 -8.32 6.66
N THR A 285 36.27 -8.79 7.15
CA THR A 285 37.58 -8.54 6.55
C THR A 285 38.03 -9.84 5.86
N PRO A 286 37.81 -9.98 4.54
CA PRO A 286 38.28 -11.14 3.79
C PRO A 286 39.81 -11.18 3.76
N PRO A 287 40.43 -12.30 3.30
CA PRO A 287 41.89 -12.47 3.27
C PRO A 287 42.66 -11.41 2.47
N ASN A 288 41.99 -10.64 1.61
CA ASN A 288 42.57 -9.53 0.85
C ASN A 288 42.67 -8.22 1.67
N ASN A 289 42.34 -8.24 2.97
CA ASN A 289 42.34 -7.10 3.89
C ASN A 289 41.41 -5.94 3.48
N HIS A 290 40.46 -6.16 2.57
CA HIS A 290 39.47 -5.15 2.19
C HIS A 290 38.16 -5.40 2.91
N GLU A 291 37.89 -4.60 3.94
CA GLU A 291 36.65 -4.72 4.70
C GLU A 291 35.42 -4.47 3.83
N VAL A 292 34.47 -5.40 3.89
CA VAL A 292 33.19 -5.31 3.20
C VAL A 292 32.11 -5.24 4.27
N CYS A 293 31.33 -4.16 4.22
CA CYS A 293 30.25 -3.88 5.15
C CYS A 293 28.91 -3.88 4.44
N LEU A 294 27.92 -4.53 5.03
CA LEU A 294 26.53 -4.53 4.57
C LEU A 294 25.63 -3.98 5.68
N GLU A 295 24.66 -3.14 5.33
CA GLU A 295 23.70 -2.65 6.33
C GLU A 295 22.86 -3.82 6.87
N GLN A 296 22.92 -4.01 8.18
CA GLN A 296 22.18 -5.07 8.86
C GLN A 296 20.83 -4.57 9.36
N TYR A 297 20.82 -3.41 10.00
CA TYR A 297 19.61 -2.74 10.46
C TYR A 297 19.83 -1.24 10.65
N THR A 298 18.73 -0.49 10.67
CA THR A 298 18.72 0.97 10.83
C THR A 298 17.67 1.36 11.86
N ALA A 299 18.04 2.24 12.78
CA ALA A 299 17.09 2.94 13.65
C ALA A 299 16.86 4.34 13.07
N THR A 300 15.64 4.63 12.64
CA THR A 300 15.23 5.94 12.10
C THR A 300 14.28 6.63 13.07
N ILE A 301 14.47 7.92 13.28
CA ILE A 301 13.68 8.75 14.20
C ILE A 301 12.74 9.64 13.40
N TYR A 302 11.46 9.57 13.73
CA TYR A 302 10.41 10.40 13.15
C TYR A 302 9.84 11.31 14.24
N SER A 303 9.90 12.63 14.05
CA SER A 303 9.49 13.64 15.03
C SER A 303 7.98 13.95 15.03
N ASN A 304 7.17 13.19 14.29
CA ASN A 304 5.76 13.46 14.05
C ASN A 304 4.82 12.43 14.70
N TYR A 305 5.24 11.80 15.79
CA TYR A 305 4.39 10.86 16.53
C TYR A 305 3.82 11.52 17.79
N SER A 306 2.53 11.83 17.75
CA SER A 306 1.79 12.46 18.84
C SER A 306 0.85 11.49 19.56
N GLY A 307 1.20 10.21 19.60
CA GLY A 307 0.34 9.14 20.14
C GLY A 307 -0.63 8.54 19.11
N GLY A 308 -1.49 7.62 19.56
CA GLY A 308 -2.49 6.93 18.75
C GLY A 308 -2.06 5.56 18.18
N PRO A 309 -2.90 4.94 17.34
CA PRO A 309 -2.66 3.58 16.83
C PRO A 309 -1.39 3.50 15.97
N LEU A 310 -0.48 2.58 16.34
CA LEU A 310 0.81 2.40 15.64
C LEU A 310 0.63 1.98 14.17
N ARG A 311 -0.42 1.22 13.85
CA ARG A 311 -0.76 0.79 12.47
C ARG A 311 -1.12 1.98 11.59
N ASP A 312 -1.99 2.86 12.10
CA ASP A 312 -2.44 4.05 11.38
C ASP A 312 -1.30 5.05 11.19
N TRP A 313 -0.41 5.16 12.18
CA TRP A 313 0.78 5.97 12.04
C TRP A 313 1.73 5.38 10.97
N MET A 314 1.98 4.07 11.00
CA MET A 314 2.84 3.40 10.02
C MET A 314 2.34 3.57 8.59
N SER A 315 1.04 3.39 8.35
CA SER A 315 0.47 3.49 6.99
C SER A 315 0.62 4.88 6.37
N LYS A 316 0.65 5.94 7.20
CA LYS A 316 0.82 7.32 6.75
C LYS A 316 2.29 7.72 6.53
N ASN A 317 3.20 7.16 7.33
CA ASN A 317 4.58 7.64 7.42
C ASN A 317 5.62 6.70 6.77
N ILE A 318 5.29 5.42 6.62
CA ILE A 318 6.15 4.41 6.02
C ILE A 318 5.42 3.84 4.81
N ASN A 319 5.70 4.40 3.63
CA ASN A 319 5.02 4.06 2.37
C ASN A 319 5.98 3.48 1.32
N ASP A 320 6.97 2.71 1.75
CA ASP A 320 7.96 2.13 0.83
C ASP A 320 7.30 1.18 -0.19
N TYR A 321 6.16 0.58 0.17
CA TYR A 321 5.37 -0.31 -0.69
C TYR A 321 3.86 -0.14 -0.46
N PRO A 322 3.17 0.80 -1.14
CA PRO A 322 1.77 1.15 -0.88
C PRO A 322 0.78 0.01 -1.09
N ASN A 323 1.09 -0.93 -1.98
CA ASN A 323 0.23 -2.07 -2.30
C ASN A 323 0.62 -3.33 -1.51
N CYS A 324 1.48 -3.19 -0.52
CA CYS A 324 2.03 -4.34 0.19
C CYS A 324 1.14 -4.79 1.34
N GLN A 325 0.82 -6.08 1.36
CA GLN A 325 0.26 -6.68 2.57
C GLN A 325 1.32 -6.70 3.67
N ARG A 326 1.00 -6.02 4.79
CA ARG A 326 1.79 -6.05 6.02
C ARG A 326 1.09 -6.92 7.06
N TYR A 327 1.89 -7.64 7.83
CA TYR A 327 1.44 -8.45 8.96
C TYR A 327 1.95 -7.79 10.24
N TYR A 328 1.09 -7.74 11.26
CA TYR A 328 1.37 -7.02 12.50
C TYR A 328 1.23 -7.92 13.72
N THR A 329 2.08 -7.72 14.72
CA THR A 329 1.90 -8.27 16.07
C THR A 329 2.35 -7.25 17.10
N ASP A 330 1.72 -7.28 18.27
CA ASP A 330 2.15 -6.47 19.39
C ASP A 330 3.41 -7.07 20.02
N VAL A 331 4.34 -6.20 20.37
CA VAL A 331 5.59 -6.57 21.03
C VAL A 331 5.84 -5.62 22.20
N ALA A 332 6.48 -6.11 23.26
CA ALA A 332 6.91 -5.27 24.37
C ALA A 332 8.44 -5.24 24.39
N VAL A 333 9.03 -4.06 24.21
CA VAL A 333 10.49 -3.88 24.18
C VAL A 333 10.90 -3.06 25.39
N SER A 334 11.67 -3.68 26.30
CA SER A 334 12.11 -3.04 27.55
C SER A 334 10.95 -2.43 28.34
N GLY A 335 9.82 -3.14 28.39
CA GLY A 335 8.61 -2.73 29.11
C GLY A 335 7.75 -1.68 28.39
N LYS A 336 8.16 -1.17 27.23
CA LYS A 336 7.32 -0.28 26.41
C LYS A 336 6.51 -1.06 25.39
N ASN A 337 5.26 -0.66 25.20
CA ASN A 337 4.40 -1.18 24.13
C ASN A 337 4.97 -0.72 22.79
N ALA A 338 5.11 -1.66 21.87
CA ALA A 338 5.65 -1.48 20.55
C ALA A 338 4.88 -2.35 19.56
N MET A 339 5.13 -2.18 18.27
CA MET A 339 4.52 -2.99 17.23
C MET A 339 5.59 -3.52 16.29
N LEU A 340 5.52 -4.81 16.00
CA LEU A 340 6.28 -5.40 14.91
C LEU A 340 5.38 -5.47 13.67
N ALA A 341 5.89 -4.97 12.54
CA ALA A 341 5.29 -5.14 11.23
C ALA A 341 6.27 -5.87 10.32
N THR A 342 5.83 -6.90 9.61
CA THR A 342 6.64 -7.60 8.61
C THR A 342 5.93 -7.63 7.27
N SER A 343 6.70 -7.55 6.19
CA SER A 343 6.17 -7.56 4.82
C SER A 343 6.98 -8.48 3.92
N THR A 344 6.35 -9.01 2.87
CA THR A 344 6.96 -9.90 1.87
C THR A 344 7.29 -9.17 0.56
N CYS A 345 7.18 -7.84 0.51
CA CYS A 345 7.21 -7.12 -0.76
C CYS A 345 8.61 -6.78 -1.26
N SER A 346 9.62 -6.83 -0.40
CA SER A 346 11.00 -6.87 -0.85
C SER A 346 11.41 -8.33 -1.09
N SER A 347 12.40 -8.55 -1.97
CA SER A 347 12.94 -9.88 -2.27
C SER A 347 13.44 -10.65 -1.04
N TRP A 348 13.75 -9.95 0.05
CA TRP A 348 14.22 -10.53 1.30
C TRP A 348 13.24 -10.37 2.47
N GLY A 349 12.06 -9.79 2.19
CA GLY A 349 11.15 -9.29 3.21
C GLY A 349 11.74 -8.12 4.01
N GLU A 350 10.88 -7.44 4.76
CA GLU A 350 11.28 -6.38 5.67
C GLU A 350 10.54 -6.53 6.99
N THR A 351 11.28 -6.28 8.07
CA THR A 351 10.73 -6.23 9.43
C THR A 351 10.97 -4.85 10.00
N TYR A 352 9.91 -4.26 10.52
CA TYR A 352 9.87 -2.98 11.21
C TYR A 352 9.47 -3.24 12.67
N VAL A 353 10.16 -2.62 13.61
CA VAL A 353 9.71 -2.52 15.00
C VAL A 353 9.53 -1.04 15.34
N LEU A 354 8.28 -0.65 15.57
CA LEU A 354 7.86 0.70 15.91
C LEU A 354 7.89 0.85 17.43
N LEU A 355 8.79 1.71 17.89
CA LEU A 355 9.09 1.99 19.29
C LEU A 355 8.63 3.42 19.61
N PRO A 356 7.38 3.61 20.09
CA PRO A 356 6.86 4.95 20.42
C PRO A 356 7.65 5.57 21.58
N SER A 357 8.04 6.84 21.42
CA SER A 357 8.78 7.63 22.41
C SER A 357 8.35 9.10 22.28
N GLU A 358 7.12 9.44 22.68
CA GLU A 358 6.52 10.75 22.41
C GLU A 358 7.47 11.94 22.73
N PRO A 359 7.58 12.94 21.83
CA PRO A 359 6.76 13.20 20.63
C PRO A 359 7.29 12.55 19.32
N GLN A 360 8.04 11.44 19.42
CA GLN A 360 8.70 10.82 18.28
C GLN A 360 8.43 9.31 18.21
N MET A 361 8.67 8.75 17.02
CA MET A 361 8.68 7.32 16.76
C MET A 361 10.09 6.89 16.40
N ILE A 362 10.62 5.88 17.08
CA ILE A 362 11.85 5.21 16.65
C ILE A 362 11.43 3.97 15.87
N VAL A 363 11.91 3.86 14.63
CA VAL A 363 11.61 2.75 13.73
C VAL A 363 12.88 1.95 13.54
N PHE A 364 12.92 0.75 14.12
CA PHE A 364 13.96 -0.22 13.85
C PHE A 364 13.60 -1.01 12.59
N LEU A 365 14.35 -0.82 11.52
CA LEU A 365 14.17 -1.48 10.23
C LEU A 365 15.28 -2.49 9.99
N THR A 366 14.91 -3.67 9.49
CA THR A 366 15.85 -4.62 8.93
C THR A 366 15.29 -5.37 7.72
N LYS A 367 16.19 -5.84 6.86
CA LYS A 367 15.88 -6.82 5.82
C LYS A 367 15.73 -8.20 6.45
N GLY A 368 14.75 -8.95 5.98
CA GLY A 368 14.40 -10.24 6.54
C GLY A 368 12.94 -10.30 6.95
N TYR A 369 12.35 -11.45 6.69
CA TYR A 369 10.96 -11.74 7.00
C TYR A 369 10.83 -12.36 8.40
N SER A 370 9.93 -11.80 9.22
CA SER A 370 9.66 -12.25 10.59
C SER A 370 8.33 -12.99 10.69
N ARG A 371 7.98 -13.81 9.70
CA ARG A 371 6.78 -14.64 9.72
C ARG A 371 7.09 -16.05 9.23
N ASN A 372 6.40 -17.02 9.81
CA ASN A 372 6.47 -18.39 9.40
C ASN A 372 5.43 -18.60 8.28
N ASP A 373 5.87 -18.91 7.07
CA ASP A 373 4.97 -19.00 5.90
C ASP A 373 3.94 -20.13 6.02
N ASN A 374 4.29 -21.22 6.71
CA ASN A 374 3.40 -22.37 6.87
C ASN A 374 2.25 -22.08 7.85
N THR A 375 2.53 -21.33 8.92
CA THR A 375 1.57 -21.06 10.00
C THR A 375 0.98 -19.65 9.95
N GLY A 376 1.56 -18.77 9.13
CA GLY A 376 1.28 -17.35 9.11
C GLY A 376 1.69 -16.59 10.38
N LYS A 377 2.27 -17.28 11.39
CA LYS A 377 2.62 -16.70 12.68
C LYS A 377 3.83 -15.79 12.56
N ILE A 378 3.73 -14.59 13.13
CA ILE A 378 4.86 -13.67 13.22
C ILE A 378 5.80 -14.14 14.34
N THR A 379 7.07 -14.27 14.03
CA THR A 379 8.13 -14.66 14.96
C THR A 379 9.32 -13.76 14.78
N LEU A 380 9.88 -13.28 15.88
CA LEU A 380 11.08 -12.44 15.84
C LEU A 380 12.30 -13.30 15.51
N GLN A 381 13.09 -12.90 14.51
CA GLN A 381 14.37 -13.56 14.25
C GLN A 381 15.30 -13.41 15.47
N LYS A 382 16.10 -14.44 15.77
CA LYS A 382 16.95 -14.50 16.98
C LYS A 382 17.84 -13.27 17.13
N TRP A 383 18.45 -12.82 16.04
CA TRP A 383 19.37 -11.68 16.07
C TRP A 383 18.63 -10.34 16.24
N ILE A 384 17.41 -10.19 15.71
CA ILE A 384 16.55 -9.02 15.95
C ILE A 384 16.17 -8.96 17.42
N ASN A 385 15.76 -10.10 17.99
CA ASN A 385 15.47 -10.22 19.42
C ASN A 385 16.68 -9.83 20.27
N GLU A 386 17.88 -10.25 19.86
CA GLU A 386 19.11 -9.93 20.57
C GLU A 386 19.44 -8.44 20.53
N ALA A 387 19.41 -7.81 19.35
CA ALA A 387 19.62 -6.36 19.22
C ALA A 387 18.60 -5.56 20.02
N LEU A 388 17.30 -5.85 19.87
CA LEU A 388 16.22 -5.18 20.60
C LEU A 388 16.25 -5.44 22.11
N SER A 389 16.85 -6.55 22.58
CA SER A 389 17.00 -6.80 24.01
C SER A 389 17.98 -5.83 24.69
N THR A 390 18.80 -5.13 23.92
CA THR A 390 19.74 -4.13 24.45
C THR A 390 19.17 -2.71 24.38
N PHE A 391 17.99 -2.52 23.78
CA PHE A 391 17.36 -1.21 23.66
C PHE A 391 16.97 -0.66 25.02
N LYS A 392 17.36 0.58 25.29
CA LYS A 392 17.02 1.33 26.49
C LYS A 392 16.56 2.72 26.08
N PHE A 393 15.53 3.20 26.75
CA PHE A 393 15.01 4.56 26.57
C PHE A 393 15.47 5.40 27.76
N SER A 394 15.95 6.62 27.50
CA SER A 394 16.55 7.53 28.47
C SER A 394 15.53 8.49 29.09
N ARG A 395 14.26 8.09 29.18
CA ARG A 395 13.16 8.88 29.76
C ARG A 395 12.30 8.04 30.69
#